data_AF-A0A0Q9Y5F0-F1
#
_entry.id   AF-A0A0Q9Y5F0-F1
#
_cell.length_a   1.000
_cell.length_b   1.000
_cell.length_c   1.000
_cell.angle_alpha   90.00
_cell.angle_beta   90.00
_cell.angle_gamma   90.00
#
_symmetry.space_group_name_H-M   'P 1'
#
loop_
_entity.id
_entity.type
_entity.pdbx_description
1 polymer ?
#
loop_
_entity_poly.entity_id
_entity_poly.type
_entity_poly.pdbx_seq_one_letter_code
_entity_poly.pdbx_strand_id
1 'polypeptide(L)'
;MISTERGKLIQDTQHTRDRTKGISAYISSLAEKFKHPDLARNYLEKIHKKYPRYIRDQLQLIEKACQTEEAFIDEALAICETKALYSANEFSDIVQYLKRQRQVNNKVCIPEEPPMKLLSDSDSSVLHATHPSCMPKHIRVN
;
A
#
# COMPACT_ATOMS: atom_id res chain seq x y z
N MET A 1 -22.90 -37.75 -32.02
CA MET A 1 -21.50 -37.93 -31.58
C MET A 1 -21.08 -36.67 -30.86
N ILE A 2 -20.78 -36.76 -29.57
CA ILE A 2 -20.35 -35.64 -28.72
C ILE A 2 -18.88 -35.88 -28.37
N SER A 3 -18.01 -34.94 -28.72
CA SER A 3 -16.57 -35.03 -28.52
C SER A 3 -16.21 -35.12 -27.03
N THR A 4 -15.33 -36.07 -26.70
CA THR A 4 -14.96 -36.50 -25.34
C THR A 4 -13.61 -35.94 -24.90
N GLU A 5 -13.33 -34.64 -25.01
CA GLU A 5 -12.05 -34.11 -24.50
C GLU A 5 -12.21 -32.81 -23.69
N ARG A 6 -11.77 -32.92 -22.44
CA ARG A 6 -11.90 -31.96 -21.33
C ARG A 6 -10.89 -30.83 -21.45
N GLY A 7 -11.24 -29.71 -20.79
CA GLY A 7 -10.47 -28.47 -20.70
C GLY A 7 -8.98 -28.65 -20.40
N LYS A 8 -8.17 -28.15 -21.32
CA LYS A 8 -6.76 -27.85 -21.04
C LYS A 8 -6.72 -26.62 -20.13
N LEU A 9 -6.38 -26.84 -18.86
CA LEU A 9 -5.90 -25.79 -17.99
C LEU A 9 -4.58 -25.30 -18.62
N ILE A 10 -4.64 -24.18 -19.33
CA ILE A 10 -3.44 -23.45 -19.74
C ILE A 10 -2.85 -22.90 -18.43
N GLN A 11 -1.99 -23.69 -17.79
CA GLN A 11 -1.14 -23.17 -16.73
C GLN A 11 -0.13 -22.25 -17.40
N ASP A 12 -0.33 -20.95 -17.18
CA ASP A 12 0.58 -19.90 -17.62
C ASP A 12 2.00 -20.22 -17.10
N THR A 13 2.94 -20.40 -18.03
CA THR A 13 4.37 -20.65 -17.76
C THR A 13 5.04 -19.50 -16.99
N GLN A 14 4.31 -18.42 -16.74
CA GLN A 14 4.67 -17.29 -15.88
C GLN A 14 4.74 -17.65 -14.39
N HIS A 15 4.21 -18.80 -13.98
CA HIS A 15 4.14 -19.17 -12.55
C HIS A 15 5.48 -19.60 -11.93
N THR A 16 6.55 -19.81 -12.71
CA THR A 16 7.85 -20.30 -12.23
C THR A 16 8.99 -19.28 -12.32
N ARG A 17 8.72 -18.03 -12.71
CA ARG A 17 9.77 -17.01 -12.65
C ARG A 17 9.92 -16.55 -11.20
N ASP A 18 11.13 -16.62 -10.65
CA ASP A 18 11.50 -16.04 -9.35
C ASP A 18 11.30 -14.51 -9.40
N ARG A 19 10.05 -14.06 -9.24
CA ARG A 19 9.69 -12.64 -9.23
C ARG A 19 10.44 -11.91 -8.11
N THR A 20 10.88 -12.63 -7.08
CA THR A 20 11.72 -12.18 -5.97
C THR A 20 13.05 -11.58 -6.43
N LYS A 21 13.69 -12.13 -7.48
CA LYS A 21 14.95 -11.58 -8.03
C LYS A 21 14.74 -10.17 -8.59
N GLY A 22 13.63 -9.96 -9.29
CA GLY A 22 13.24 -8.65 -9.80
C GLY A 22 12.89 -7.64 -8.69
N ILE A 23 12.31 -8.10 -7.58
CA ILE A 23 12.06 -7.23 -6.41
C ILE A 23 13.37 -6.73 -5.80
N SER A 24 14.37 -7.59 -5.63
CA SER A 24 15.65 -7.16 -5.05
C SER A 24 16.36 -6.10 -5.90
N ALA A 25 16.39 -6.29 -7.23
CA ALA A 25 16.95 -5.32 -8.15
C ALA A 25 16.18 -4.00 -8.13
N TYR A 26 14.84 -4.09 -8.00
CA TYR A 26 14.00 -2.89 -7.89
C TYR A 26 14.29 -2.13 -6.60
N ILE A 27 14.43 -2.82 -5.46
CA ILE A 27 14.83 -2.19 -4.18
C ILE A 27 16.16 -1.45 -4.33
N SER A 28 17.18 -2.09 -4.92
CA SER A 28 18.49 -1.44 -5.12
C SER A 28 18.38 -0.19 -5.99
N SER A 29 17.70 -0.29 -7.14
CA SER A 29 17.51 0.85 -8.04
C SER A 29 16.72 2.00 -7.41
N LEU A 30 15.76 1.68 -6.54
CA LEU A 30 14.97 2.69 -5.84
C LEU A 30 15.79 3.33 -4.70
N ALA A 31 16.62 2.54 -4.00
CA ALA A 31 17.50 3.02 -2.96
C ALA A 31 18.56 4.02 -3.47
N GLU A 32 19.04 3.83 -4.71
CA GLU A 32 19.98 4.75 -5.37
C GLU A 32 19.41 6.16 -5.61
N LYS A 33 18.08 6.32 -5.57
CA LYS A 33 17.44 7.65 -5.70
C LYS A 33 17.55 8.49 -4.43
N PHE A 34 17.90 7.89 -3.30
CA PHE A 34 18.06 8.59 -2.03
C PHE A 34 19.52 9.00 -1.84
N LYS A 35 19.73 10.05 -1.06
CA LYS A 35 21.08 10.50 -0.70
C LYS A 35 21.85 9.47 0.14
N HIS A 36 21.12 8.67 0.92
CA HIS A 36 21.66 7.61 1.77
C HIS A 36 21.14 6.24 1.32
N PRO A 37 21.76 5.60 0.31
CA PRO A 37 21.25 4.36 -0.29
C PRO A 37 21.20 3.20 0.71
N ASP A 38 22.14 3.10 1.65
CA ASP A 38 22.14 2.02 2.66
C ASP A 38 20.92 2.09 3.59
N LEU A 39 20.56 3.31 4.02
CA LEU A 39 19.41 3.55 4.89
C LEU A 39 18.10 3.29 4.13
N ALA A 40 18.01 3.78 2.89
CA ALA A 40 16.88 3.53 2.01
C ALA A 40 16.70 2.03 1.72
N ARG A 41 17.80 1.31 1.44
CA ARG A 41 17.77 -0.13 1.19
C ARG A 41 17.24 -0.89 2.41
N ASN A 42 17.73 -0.58 3.60
CA ASN A 42 17.24 -1.19 4.84
C ASN A 42 15.74 -0.91 5.06
N TYR A 43 15.30 0.32 4.81
CA TYR A 43 13.88 0.70 4.90
C TYR A 43 13.00 -0.10 3.94
N LEU A 44 13.38 -0.18 2.66
CA LEU A 44 12.64 -0.92 1.64
C LEU A 44 12.65 -2.44 1.89
N GLU A 45 13.74 -2.99 2.43
CA GLU A 45 13.80 -4.38 2.86
C GLU A 45 12.84 -4.68 4.02
N LYS A 46 12.66 -3.76 4.97
CA LYS A 46 11.65 -3.90 6.04
C LYS A 46 10.23 -3.93 5.47
N ILE A 47 9.92 -3.09 4.48
CA ILE A 47 8.64 -3.11 3.77
C ILE A 47 8.45 -4.45 3.04
N HIS A 48 9.48 -4.97 2.38
CA HIS A 48 9.45 -6.28 1.72
C HIS A 48 9.14 -7.41 2.70
N LYS A 49 9.74 -7.40 3.88
CA LYS A 49 9.46 -8.38 4.95
C LYS A 49 8.03 -8.25 5.49
N LYS A 50 7.50 -7.04 5.62
CA LYS A 50 6.15 -6.77 6.14
C LYS A 50 5.03 -7.10 5.14
N TYR A 51 5.24 -6.77 3.87
CA TYR A 51 4.24 -6.91 2.81
C TYR A 51 4.77 -7.67 1.58
N PRO A 52 5.17 -8.95 1.70
CA PRO A 52 5.77 -9.70 0.60
C PRO A 52 4.83 -9.87 -0.61
N ARG A 53 3.51 -10.01 -0.35
CA ARG A 53 2.49 -10.13 -1.40
C ARG A 53 2.32 -8.83 -2.21
N TYR A 54 2.48 -7.67 -1.57
CA TYR A 54 2.18 -6.36 -2.14
C TYR A 54 3.43 -5.52 -2.39
N ILE A 55 4.63 -6.11 -2.27
CA ILE A 55 5.88 -5.35 -2.31
C ILE A 55 6.05 -4.57 -3.60
N ARG A 56 5.65 -5.12 -4.75
CA ARG A 56 5.75 -4.40 -6.03
C ARG A 56 4.93 -3.11 -6.01
N ASP A 57 3.71 -3.16 -5.51
CA ASP A 57 2.82 -2.00 -5.45
C ASP A 57 3.35 -0.97 -4.45
N GLN A 58 3.87 -1.44 -3.31
CA GLN A 58 4.52 -0.59 -2.31
C GLN A 58 5.73 0.15 -2.90
N LEU A 59 6.61 -0.56 -3.60
CA LEU A 59 7.78 0.03 -4.28
C LEU A 59 7.35 1.03 -5.37
N GLN A 60 6.34 0.69 -6.18
CA GLN A 60 5.84 1.61 -7.21
C GLN A 60 5.26 2.89 -6.62
N LEU A 61 4.56 2.81 -5.49
CA LEU A 61 4.01 3.99 -4.82
C LEU A 61 5.12 4.89 -4.26
N ILE A 62 6.13 4.29 -3.62
CA ILE A 62 7.31 5.03 -3.12
C ILE A 62 8.07 5.66 -4.29
N GLU A 63 8.30 4.92 -5.37
CA GLU A 63 8.99 5.44 -6.56
C GLU A 63 8.27 6.66 -7.14
N LYS A 64 6.93 6.61 -7.26
CA LYS A 64 6.13 7.75 -7.73
C LYS A 64 6.26 8.96 -6.82
N ALA A 65 6.25 8.74 -5.50
CA ALA A 65 6.47 9.80 -4.53
C ALA A 65 7.87 10.43 -4.71
N CYS A 66 8.89 9.59 -4.93
CA CYS A 66 10.25 10.09 -5.16
C CYS A 66 10.40 10.90 -6.46
N GLN A 67 9.70 10.50 -7.52
CA GLN A 67 9.71 11.24 -8.79
C GLN A 67 9.01 12.60 -8.69
N THR A 68 7.98 12.71 -7.84
CA THR A 68 7.17 13.93 -7.76
C THR A 68 7.77 14.94 -6.79
N GLU A 69 8.38 14.47 -5.71
CA GLU A 69 8.75 15.29 -4.55
C GLU A 69 10.19 15.00 -4.09
N GLU A 70 11.13 14.93 -5.03
CA GLU A 70 12.55 14.58 -4.80
C GLU A 70 13.19 15.40 -3.67
N ALA A 71 12.79 16.67 -3.50
CA ALA A 71 13.31 17.55 -2.46
C ALA A 71 12.98 17.10 -1.02
N PHE A 72 11.98 16.24 -0.83
CA PHE A 72 11.47 15.84 0.49
C PHE A 72 11.71 14.36 0.80
N ILE A 73 12.26 13.57 -0.13
CA ILE A 73 12.38 12.11 0.02
C ILE A 73 13.33 11.72 1.15
N ASP A 74 14.45 12.43 1.29
CA ASP A 74 15.47 12.12 2.29
C ASP A 74 14.97 12.46 3.70
N GLU A 75 14.30 13.60 3.84
CA GLU A 75 13.69 14.02 5.11
C GLU A 75 12.53 13.09 5.47
N ALA A 76 11.71 12.70 4.50
CA ALA A 76 10.64 11.73 4.71
C ALA A 76 11.19 10.38 5.18
N LEU A 77 12.28 9.90 4.56
CA LEU A 77 12.93 8.65 4.94
C LEU A 77 13.45 8.69 6.38
N ALA A 78 14.07 9.80 6.80
CA ALA A 78 14.56 9.97 8.17
C ALA A 78 13.41 9.93 9.20
N ILE A 79 12.27 10.57 8.90
CA ILE A 79 11.09 10.54 9.75
C ILE A 79 10.48 9.13 9.79
N CYS A 80 10.39 8.45 8.65
CA CYS A 80 9.86 7.08 8.57
C CYS A 80 10.69 6.12 9.42
N GLU A 81 12.03 6.23 9.38
CA GLU A 81 12.91 5.38 10.19
C GLU A 81 12.78 5.72 11.69
N THR A 82 12.68 7.00 12.05
CA THR A 82 12.50 7.44 13.44
C THR A 82 11.18 6.95 14.04
N LYS A 83 10.09 6.96 13.26
CA LYS A 83 8.75 6.54 13.68
C LYS A 83 8.44 5.06 13.39
N ALA A 84 9.39 4.32 12.83
CA ALA A 84 9.22 2.94 12.39
C ALA A 84 8.01 2.70 11.45
N LEU A 85 7.80 3.62 10.51
CA LEU A 85 6.68 3.60 9.55
C LEU A 85 7.08 2.90 8.25
N TYR A 86 6.81 1.59 8.17
CA TYR A 86 7.22 0.73 7.07
C TYR A 86 6.08 0.42 6.08
N SER A 87 5.49 1.46 5.49
CA SER A 87 4.48 1.37 4.44
C SER A 87 4.63 2.52 3.43
N ALA A 88 4.33 2.24 2.16
CA ALA A 88 4.36 3.23 1.09
C ALA A 88 3.31 4.34 1.28
N ASN A 89 2.17 4.03 1.90
CA ASN A 89 1.16 5.05 2.22
C ASN A 89 1.71 6.04 3.25
N GLU A 90 2.30 5.53 4.33
CA GLU A 90 2.90 6.35 5.39
C GLU A 90 4.04 7.23 4.84
N PHE A 91 4.86 6.67 3.96
CA PHE A 91 5.89 7.44 3.25
C PHE A 91 5.28 8.57 2.42
N SER A 92 4.26 8.28 1.61
CA SER A 92 3.57 9.29 0.82
C SER A 92 2.93 10.37 1.68
N ASP A 93 2.30 9.99 2.79
CA ASP A 93 1.68 10.92 3.74
C ASP A 93 2.72 11.87 4.35
N ILE A 94 3.90 11.36 4.73
CA ILE A 94 5.01 12.18 5.25
C ILE A 94 5.54 13.11 4.17
N VAL A 95 5.78 12.63 2.95
CA VAL A 95 6.23 13.46 1.83
C VAL A 95 5.25 14.61 1.58
N GLN A 96 3.95 14.32 1.55
CA GLN A 96 2.92 15.35 1.39
C GLN A 96 2.85 16.30 2.59
N TYR A 97 3.05 15.80 3.80
CA TYR A 97 3.13 16.63 5.00
C TYR A 97 4.31 17.60 4.91
N LEU A 98 5.50 17.14 4.52
CA LEU A 98 6.67 17.99 4.34
C LEU A 98 6.45 19.06 3.26
N LYS A 99 5.81 18.67 2.14
CA LYS A 99 5.40 19.61 1.10
C LYS A 99 4.49 20.71 1.64
N ARG A 100 3.45 20.33 2.40
CA ARG A 100 2.53 21.29 3.04
C ARG A 100 3.26 22.13 4.09
N GLN A 101 4.12 21.53 4.90
CA GLN A 101 4.86 22.23 5.95
C GLN A 101 5.80 23.29 5.35
N ARG A 102 6.46 23.02 4.22
CA ARG A 102 7.28 24.01 3.53
C ARG A 102 6.45 25.16 2.95
N GLN A 103 5.21 24.91 2.55
CA GLN A 103 4.26 25.96 2.17
C GLN A 103 3.69 26.71 3.38
N VAL A 104 3.64 26.07 4.55
CA VAL A 104 2.98 26.55 5.78
C VAL A 104 3.99 26.98 6.86
N ASN A 105 5.29 27.09 6.56
CA ASN A 105 6.34 27.50 7.52
C ASN A 105 6.25 28.97 7.98
N ASN A 106 5.03 29.45 8.20
CA ASN A 106 4.69 30.45 9.19
C ASN A 106 4.16 29.86 10.52
N LYS A 107 3.80 28.56 10.66
CA LYS A 107 3.53 27.92 11.97
C LYS A 107 3.80 26.41 11.98
N VAL A 108 4.60 25.97 12.96
CA VAL A 108 4.92 24.57 13.29
C VAL A 108 3.68 23.85 13.84
N CYS A 109 3.46 22.58 13.47
CA CYS A 109 2.78 21.63 14.36
C CYS A 109 3.25 20.18 14.15
N ILE A 110 3.55 19.56 15.29
CA ILE A 110 3.87 18.15 15.54
C ILE A 110 2.65 17.29 15.12
N PRO A 111 2.82 16.00 14.77
CA PRO A 111 1.71 15.19 14.26
C PRO A 111 0.64 14.99 15.34
N GLU A 112 -0.55 15.55 15.13
CA GLU A 112 -1.76 14.98 15.68
C GLU A 112 -2.01 13.69 14.92
N GLU A 113 -2.13 12.57 15.64
CA GLU A 113 -2.70 11.36 15.09
C GLU A 113 -4.01 11.72 14.37
N PRO A 114 -4.31 11.14 13.19
CA PRO A 114 -5.61 11.33 12.60
C PRO A 114 -6.64 10.98 13.67
N PRO A 115 -7.58 11.87 14.03
CA PRO A 115 -8.62 11.52 14.99
C PRO A 115 -9.36 10.34 14.39
N MET A 116 -9.15 9.17 14.98
CA MET A 116 -9.99 8.01 14.72
C MET A 116 -11.38 8.49 15.10
N LYS A 117 -12.21 8.76 14.09
CA LYS A 117 -13.57 9.25 14.30
C LYS A 117 -14.28 8.20 15.12
N LEU A 118 -14.50 8.54 16.38
CA LEU A 118 -15.46 7.92 17.26
C LEU A 118 -16.82 8.02 16.57
N LEU A 119 -17.31 6.91 16.02
CA LEU A 119 -18.72 6.77 15.68
C LEU A 119 -19.43 6.30 16.95
N SER A 120 -19.70 7.22 17.87
CA SER A 120 -20.66 6.98 18.95
C SER A 120 -22.02 7.55 18.52
N ASP A 121 -22.86 6.61 18.09
CA ASP A 121 -24.28 6.44 18.36
C ASP A 121 -25.24 7.65 18.42
N SER A 122 -26.32 7.46 17.64
CA SER A 122 -27.72 7.81 17.94
C SER A 122 -28.16 9.27 17.77
N ASP A 123 -29.03 9.48 16.77
CA ASP A 123 -30.46 9.66 17.09
C ASP A 123 -31.35 9.13 15.97
N SER A 124 -32.21 8.17 16.36
CA SER A 124 -33.65 8.03 16.08
C SER A 124 -34.16 8.62 14.75
N SER A 125 -34.86 7.90 13.87
CA SER A 125 -36.08 7.17 14.20
C SER A 125 -36.67 6.47 12.96
N VAL A 126 -37.26 5.27 13.19
CA VAL A 126 -38.31 4.55 12.44
C VAL A 126 -38.06 4.24 10.94
N LEU A 127 -38.16 3.00 10.43
CA LEU A 127 -39.30 2.08 10.47
C LEU A 127 -38.87 0.64 10.11
N HIS A 128 -39.44 -0.32 10.86
CA HIS A 128 -39.98 -1.61 10.40
C HIS A 128 -39.12 -2.61 9.60
N ALA A 129 -38.91 -3.74 10.27
CA ALA A 129 -39.39 -5.07 9.87
C ALA A 129 -38.35 -6.12 9.46
N THR A 130 -38.25 -7.11 10.35
CA THR A 130 -38.12 -8.56 10.09
C THR A 130 -36.90 -9.09 9.35
N HIS A 131 -36.01 -9.72 10.14
CA HIS A 131 -35.34 -10.97 9.74
C HIS A 131 -36.41 -12.04 9.41
N PRO A 132 -36.16 -12.96 8.46
CA PRO A 132 -35.39 -14.16 8.83
C PRO A 132 -34.46 -14.72 7.73
N SER A 133 -33.35 -15.30 8.20
CA SER A 133 -32.87 -16.65 7.89
C SER A 133 -32.56 -17.10 6.44
N CYS A 134 -31.45 -17.83 6.37
CA CYS A 134 -31.24 -19.05 5.56
C CYS A 134 -30.53 -18.92 4.21
N MET A 135 -29.42 -19.65 4.14
CA MET A 135 -28.67 -20.07 2.94
C MET A 135 -29.54 -20.93 1.99
N PRO A 136 -28.93 -21.55 0.96
CA PRO A 136 -28.66 -21.09 -0.40
C PRO A 136 -29.59 -21.82 -1.41
N LYS A 137 -29.41 -21.63 -2.74
CA LYS A 137 -29.52 -22.64 -3.84
C LYS A 137 -30.00 -22.04 -5.19
N HIS A 138 -29.20 -22.35 -6.23
CA HIS A 138 -29.56 -22.78 -7.60
C HIS A 138 -30.33 -21.90 -8.63
N ILE A 139 -29.78 -21.96 -9.87
CA ILE A 139 -30.47 -22.09 -11.20
C ILE A 139 -31.13 -20.81 -11.77
N ARG A 140 -30.57 -20.17 -12.82
CA ARG A 140 -30.62 -20.43 -14.29
C ARG A 140 -32.00 -20.22 -14.91
N VAL A 141 -32.17 -19.15 -15.71
CA VAL A 141 -32.46 -19.07 -17.17
C VAL A 141 -33.07 -17.69 -17.51
N ASN A 142 -32.54 -17.01 -18.53
CA ASN A 142 -33.20 -16.84 -19.83
C ASN A 142 -32.16 -16.35 -20.86
#